data_AF-A0A1J4KQU4-F1
#
_entry.id   AF-A0A1J4KQU4-F1
#
_cell.length_a   1.000
_cell.length_b   1.000
_cell.length_c   1.000
_cell.angle_alpha   90.00
_cell.angle_beta   90.00
_cell.angle_gamma   90.00
#
_symmetry.space_group_name_H-M   'P 1'
#
loop_
_entity.id
_entity.type
_entity.pdbx_description
1 polymer ?
#
loop_
_entity_poly.entity_id
_entity_poly.type
_entity_poly.pdbx_seq_one_letter_code
_entity_poly.pdbx_strand_id
1 'polypeptide(L)'
;MSYGDGLFGCFKDCGICIYGLFCTPCLQGQNHAAIRNESCSICHVINITSEYWIRKHMHSKAGEPTDNDCGDCIQANLCFGCAVCQDARGLK
;
A
#
# COMPACT_ATOMS: atom_id res chain seq x y z
N MET A 1 -9.23 8.05 5.16
CA MET A 1 -9.29 7.00 4.11
C MET A 1 -9.84 5.75 4.78
N SER A 2 -10.68 4.92 4.13
CA SER A 2 -11.24 3.75 4.83
C SER A 2 -10.26 2.58 4.79
N TYR A 3 -9.25 2.60 5.65
CA TYR A 3 -8.39 1.45 5.99
C TYR A 3 -9.14 0.40 6.85
N GLY A 4 -10.46 0.30 6.71
CA GLY A 4 -11.34 -0.49 7.59
C GLY A 4 -11.48 -1.96 7.21
N ASP A 5 -10.81 -2.42 6.16
CA ASP A 5 -10.84 -3.82 5.79
C ASP A 5 -9.62 -4.51 6.40
N GLY A 6 -9.83 -5.37 7.40
CA GLY A 6 -8.76 -6.09 8.12
C GLY A 6 -7.87 -6.97 7.23
N LEU A 7 -7.16 -7.94 7.83
CA LEU A 7 -6.40 -8.93 7.04
C LEU A 7 -7.29 -9.51 5.93
N PHE A 8 -6.79 -9.49 4.69
CA PHE A 8 -7.49 -9.88 3.45
C PHE A 8 -8.52 -8.91 2.86
N GLY A 9 -8.55 -7.65 3.30
CA GLY A 9 -9.41 -6.62 2.69
C GLY A 9 -9.19 -6.32 1.19
N CYS A 10 -8.09 -6.81 0.63
CA CYS A 10 -7.71 -6.66 -0.78
C CYS A 10 -8.77 -7.18 -1.76
N PHE A 11 -9.47 -8.28 -1.44
CA PHE A 11 -10.43 -8.95 -2.35
C PHE A 11 -11.65 -8.10 -2.75
N LYS A 12 -11.85 -6.92 -2.17
CA LYS A 12 -12.93 -6.01 -2.54
C LYS A 12 -12.70 -5.30 -3.89
N ASP A 13 -11.46 -5.29 -4.40
CA ASP A 13 -11.14 -4.65 -5.68
C ASP A 13 -10.36 -5.64 -6.57
N CYS A 14 -11.09 -6.50 -7.28
CA CYS A 14 -10.53 -7.60 -8.07
C CYS A 14 -9.50 -7.12 -9.12
N GLY A 15 -9.70 -5.93 -9.70
CA GLY A 15 -8.77 -5.39 -10.70
C GLY A 15 -7.41 -5.05 -10.10
N ILE A 16 -7.40 -4.37 -8.95
CA ILE A 16 -6.18 -4.06 -8.20
C ILE A 16 -5.55 -5.35 -7.67
N CYS A 17 -6.35 -6.29 -7.17
CA CYS A 17 -5.86 -7.59 -6.70
C CYS A 17 -5.14 -8.39 -7.78
N ILE A 18 -5.71 -8.47 -8.98
CA ILE A 18 -5.08 -9.17 -10.10
C ILE A 18 -3.76 -8.47 -10.46
N TYR A 19 -3.77 -7.14 -10.60
CA TYR A 19 -2.54 -6.40 -10.92
C TYR A 19 -1.49 -6.52 -9.82
N GLY A 20 -1.88 -6.43 -8.55
CA GLY A 20 -1.01 -6.61 -7.39
C GLY A 20 -0.51 -8.05 -7.25
N LEU A 21 -1.26 -9.06 -7.69
CA LEU A 21 -0.81 -10.46 -7.69
C LEU A 21 0.27 -10.70 -8.76
N PHE A 22 0.11 -10.11 -9.95
CA PHE A 22 1.03 -10.34 -11.07
C PHE A 22 2.22 -9.37 -11.12
N CYS A 23 2.08 -8.14 -10.60
CA CYS A 23 3.20 -7.21 -10.41
C CYS A 23 3.04 -6.38 -9.13
N THR A 24 3.19 -7.02 -7.97
CA THR A 24 3.22 -6.32 -6.68
C THR A 24 4.26 -5.20 -6.62
N PRO A 25 5.50 -5.37 -7.13
CA PRO A 25 6.50 -4.30 -7.13
C PRO A 25 6.07 -3.08 -7.96
N CYS A 26 5.38 -3.30 -9.09
CA CYS A 26 4.87 -2.22 -9.92
C CYS A 26 3.79 -1.42 -9.18
N LEU A 27 2.84 -2.12 -8.56
CA LEU A 27 1.75 -1.50 -7.81
C LEU A 27 2.27 -0.75 -6.58
N GLN A 28 3.23 -1.36 -5.87
CA GLN A 28 3.90 -0.71 -4.75
C GLN A 28 4.63 0.56 -5.18
N GLY A 29 5.40 0.51 -6.28
CA GLY A 29 6.09 1.69 -6.81
C GLY A 29 5.12 2.80 -7.25
N GLN A 30 3.97 2.42 -7.81
CA GLN A 30 2.89 3.37 -8.12
C GLN A 30 2.33 4.02 -6.86
N ASN A 31 2.05 3.24 -5.82
CA ASN A 31 1.59 3.77 -4.53
C ASN A 31 2.61 4.73 -3.94
N HIS A 32 3.88 4.34 -3.94
CA HIS A 32 4.97 5.14 -3.39
C HIS A 32 5.10 6.50 -4.09
N ALA A 33 5.05 6.51 -5.42
CA ALA A 33 5.10 7.73 -6.21
C ALA A 33 3.84 8.59 -6.01
N ALA A 34 2.66 7.97 -6.00
CA ALA A 34 1.37 8.64 -5.83
C ALA A 34 1.27 9.35 -4.47
N ILE A 35 1.71 8.70 -3.38
CA ILE A 35 1.78 9.35 -2.07
C ILE A 35 2.61 10.62 -2.13
N ARG A 36 3.71 10.64 -2.89
CA ARG A 36 4.63 11.79 -2.99
C ARG A 36 4.18 12.85 -3.99
N ASN A 37 3.06 12.65 -4.69
CA ASN A 37 2.66 13.46 -5.85
C ASN A 37 3.72 13.45 -6.97
N GLU A 38 4.41 12.33 -7.14
CA GLU A 38 5.43 12.12 -8.18
C GLU A 38 4.90 11.19 -9.28
N SER A 39 5.48 11.28 -10.47
CA SER A 39 5.25 10.29 -11.53
C SER A 39 5.98 8.99 -11.21
N CYS A 40 5.28 7.85 -11.29
CA CYS A 40 5.91 6.54 -11.12
C CYS A 40 7.02 6.34 -12.16
N SER A 41 8.19 5.88 -11.70
CA SER A 41 9.38 5.66 -12.50
C SER A 41 9.98 4.30 -12.16
N ILE A 42 10.90 3.80 -12.98
CA ILE A 42 11.54 2.51 -12.73
C ILE A 42 12.24 2.46 -11.36
N CYS A 43 12.77 3.60 -10.89
CA CYS A 43 13.38 3.73 -9.57
C CYS A 43 12.43 3.35 -8.43
N HIS A 44 11.14 3.67 -8.57
CA HIS A 44 10.11 3.32 -7.58
C HIS A 44 9.78 1.82 -7.57
N VAL A 45 10.01 1.13 -8.69
CA VAL A 45 9.74 -0.31 -8.83
C VAL A 45 10.92 -1.16 -8.38
N ILE A 46 12.15 -0.73 -8.69
CA ILE A 46 13.37 -1.48 -8.34
C ILE A 46 13.86 -1.20 -6.91
N ASN A 47 13.57 0.00 -6.37
CA ASN A 47 13.97 0.36 -5.03
C ASN A 47 12.84 0.02 -4.05
N ILE A 48 12.74 -1.27 -3.72
CA ILE A 48 11.69 -1.82 -2.87
C ILE A 48 11.81 -1.19 -1.47
N THR A 49 10.95 -0.22 -1.21
CA THR A 49 10.76 0.33 0.12
C THR A 49 9.83 -0.61 0.89
N SER A 50 10.07 -0.85 2.17
CA SER A 50 9.14 -1.67 2.95
C SER A 50 7.75 -1.02 2.99
N GLU A 51 6.71 -1.81 2.71
CA GLU A 51 5.33 -1.33 2.66
C GLU A 51 4.87 -0.71 3.97
N TYR A 52 5.41 -1.17 5.09
CA TYR A 52 5.15 -0.57 6.40
C TYR A 52 5.46 0.94 6.40
N TRP A 53 6.59 1.35 5.81
CA TRP A 53 6.97 2.77 5.76
C TRP A 53 6.12 3.57 4.78
N ILE A 54 5.75 2.95 3.66
CA ILE A 54 4.85 3.55 2.66
C ILE A 54 3.50 3.84 3.32
N ARG A 55 2.92 2.83 3.98
CA ARG A 55 1.66 2.94 4.71
C ARG A 55 1.73 3.93 5.88
N LYS A 56 2.82 3.95 6.65
CA LYS A 56 3.01 4.95 7.71
C LYS A 56 3.02 6.37 7.17
N HIS A 57 3.63 6.57 6.00
CA HIS A 57 3.60 7.86 5.30
C HIS A 57 2.19 8.22 4.82
N MET A 58 1.39 7.24 4.37
CA MET A 58 -0.02 7.43 4.02
C MET A 58 -0.85 7.91 5.20
N HIS A 59 -0.80 7.20 6.35
CA HIS A 59 -1.55 7.62 7.54
C HIS A 59 -1.13 9.03 8.01
N SER A 60 0.17 9.33 7.95
CA SER A 60 0.68 10.66 8.26
C SER A 60 0.12 11.74 7.31
N LYS A 61 0.03 11.46 6.00
CA LYS A 61 -0.60 12.38 5.04
C LYS A 61 -2.11 12.52 5.20
N ALA A 62 -2.78 11.45 5.64
CA ALA A 62 -4.22 11.43 5.87
C ALA A 62 -4.62 12.11 7.20
N GLY A 63 -3.66 12.44 8.07
CA GLY A 63 -3.94 12.97 9.41
C GLY A 63 -4.50 11.91 10.37
N GLU A 64 -4.29 10.62 10.07
CA GLU A 64 -4.79 9.51 10.88
C GLU A 64 -3.81 9.18 12.03
N PRO A 65 -4.31 8.85 13.24
CA PRO A 65 -3.47 8.50 14.37
C PRO A 65 -2.72 7.18 14.11
N THR A 66 -1.44 7.14 14.46
CA THR A 66 -0.54 5.98 14.24
C THR A 66 -0.75 4.83 15.23
N ASP A 67 -1.92 4.73 15.87
CA ASP A 67 -2.21 3.77 16.94
C ASP A 67 -2.20 2.29 16.46
N ASN A 68 -2.19 2.05 15.14
CA ASN A 68 -2.25 0.71 14.56
C ASN A 68 -0.91 0.17 14.03
N ASP A 69 0.23 0.71 14.48
CA ASP A 69 1.59 0.37 14.01
C ASP A 69 1.88 -1.16 13.97
N CYS A 70 1.38 -1.92 14.95
CA CYS A 70 1.56 -3.38 14.99
C CYS A 70 0.72 -4.11 13.93
N GLY A 71 -0.52 -3.67 13.72
CA GLY A 71 -1.41 -4.20 12.69
C GLY A 71 -0.84 -3.97 11.29
N ASP A 72 -0.34 -2.76 11.04
CA ASP A 72 0.28 -2.40 9.77
C ASP A 72 1.59 -3.15 9.54
N CYS A 73 2.39 -3.37 10.58
CA CYS A 73 3.61 -4.18 10.48
C CYS A 73 3.28 -5.64 10.11
N ILE A 74 2.32 -6.25 10.80
CA ILE A 74 1.88 -7.63 10.51
C ILE A 74 1.34 -7.70 9.09
N GLN A 75 0.53 -6.73 8.68
CA GLN A 75 -0.08 -6.75 7.36
C GLN A 75 0.96 -6.52 6.25
N ALA A 76 1.91 -5.61 6.43
CA ALA A 76 2.99 -5.36 5.49
C ALA A 76 3.91 -6.57 5.31
N ASN A 77 4.10 -7.42 6.33
CA ASN A 77 4.99 -8.57 6.25
C ASN A 77 4.29 -9.90 5.90
N LEU A 78 3.13 -10.17 6.52
CA LEU A 78 2.41 -11.45 6.35
C LEU A 78 1.31 -11.39 5.29
N CYS A 79 0.91 -10.20 4.88
CA CYS A 79 -0.16 -9.97 3.90
C CYS A 79 0.23 -8.89 2.89
N PHE A 80 1.52 -8.87 2.50
CA PHE A 80 2.14 -7.81 1.70
C PHE A 80 1.33 -7.43 0.45
N GLY A 81 0.95 -8.39 -0.38
CA GLY A 81 0.15 -8.11 -1.59
C GLY A 81 -1.18 -7.43 -1.28
N CYS A 82 -1.81 -7.78 -0.16
CA CYS A 82 -3.06 -7.15 0.26
C CYS A 82 -2.85 -5.77 0.88
N ALA A 83 -1.75 -5.55 1.60
CA ALA A 83 -1.37 -4.22 2.07
C ALA A 83 -1.21 -3.26 0.87
N VAL A 84 -0.41 -3.66 -0.14
CA VAL A 84 -0.19 -2.88 -1.37
C VAL A 84 -1.50 -2.61 -2.13
N CYS A 85 -2.41 -3.59 -2.22
CA CYS A 85 -3.70 -3.38 -2.87
C CYS A 85 -4.63 -2.45 -2.08
N GLN A 86 -4.58 -2.50 -0.74
CA GLN A 86 -5.34 -1.58 0.10
C GLN A 86 -4.81 -0.16 -0.03
N ASP A 87 -3.50 0.01 -0.03
CA ASP A 87 -2.82 1.29 -0.17
C ASP A 87 -3.16 1.93 -1.52
N ALA A 88 -3.14 1.15 -2.61
CA ALA A 88 -3.54 1.60 -3.94
C ALA A 88 -4.99 2.11 -4.00
N ARG A 89 -5.88 1.53 -3.21
CA ARG A 89 -7.28 1.97 -3.09
C ARG A 89 -7.43 3.19 -2.19
N GLY A 90 -6.60 3.34 -1.17
CA GLY A 90 -6.56 4.55 -0.34
C GLY A 90 -6.12 5.80 -1.10
N LEU A 91 -5.41 5.63 -2.23
CA LEU A 91 -4.92 6.70 -3.10
C LEU A 91 -5.85 7.09 -4.25
N LYS A 92 -6.89 6.30 -4.52
CA LYS A 92 -7.94 6.64 -5.50
C LYS A 92 -8.98 7.55 -4.86
#